data_AF-A0A1L1ZYF2-F1
#
_entry.id   AF-A0A1L1ZYF2-F1
#
_cell.length_a   1.000
_cell.length_b   1.000
_cell.length_c   1.000
_cell.angle_alpha   90.00
_cell.angle_beta   90.00
_cell.angle_gamma   90.00
#
_symmetry.space_group_name_H-M   'P 1'
#
loop_
_entity.id
_entity.type
_entity.pdbx_description
1 polymer ?
#
loop_
_entity_poly.entity_id
_entity_poly.type
_entity_poly.pdbx_seq_one_letter_code
_entity_poly.pdbx_strand_id
1 'polypeptide(L)'
;MRNLRFSFFVISVIGVVICDAGRHCPSCGKLTTSGLPDCTKHLDIGCERVRRPCSCCTTCARNIGETCSGRTPRCASGLMCVNGHGEALKTIPRNMRHYKGVCQNVEVCPVVVENLEVDDRRFGSDHDSSRV
;
A
#
# COMPACT_ATOMS: atom_id res chain seq x y z
N MET A 1 -15.94 -34.65 26.84
CA MET A 1 -16.22 -33.84 25.62
C MET A 1 -16.41 -32.33 25.86
N ARG A 2 -16.50 -31.84 27.12
CA ARG A 2 -16.68 -30.40 27.44
C ARG A 2 -15.37 -29.59 27.43
N ASN A 3 -14.26 -30.25 27.77
CA ASN A 3 -12.93 -29.62 27.91
C ASN A 3 -12.26 -29.34 26.54
N LEU A 4 -12.54 -30.18 25.53
CA LEU A 4 -11.98 -30.02 24.18
C LEU A 4 -12.62 -28.83 23.45
N ARG A 5 -13.92 -28.61 23.63
CA ARG A 5 -14.64 -27.45 23.09
C ARG A 5 -14.16 -26.15 23.71
N PHE A 6 -13.95 -26.12 25.02
CA PHE A 6 -13.37 -24.96 25.70
C PHE A 6 -11.99 -24.63 25.13
N SER A 7 -11.13 -25.65 24.96
CA SER A 7 -9.79 -25.50 24.39
C SER A 7 -9.79 -24.88 22.98
N PHE A 8 -10.66 -25.31 22.07
CA PHE A 8 -10.79 -24.70 20.73
C PHE A 8 -11.25 -23.23 20.77
N PHE A 9 -12.16 -22.90 21.69
CA PHE A 9 -12.60 -21.51 21.89
C PHE A 9 -11.45 -20.63 22.40
N VAL A 10 -10.64 -21.09 23.35
CA VAL A 10 -9.49 -20.29 23.83
C VAL A 10 -8.44 -20.11 22.74
N ILE A 11 -8.14 -21.16 21.97
CA ILE A 11 -7.17 -21.10 20.86
C ILE A 11 -7.65 -20.13 19.76
N SER A 12 -8.95 -20.16 19.42
CA SER A 12 -9.54 -19.25 18.43
C SER A 12 -9.52 -17.80 18.89
N VAL A 13 -9.75 -17.52 20.17
CA VAL A 13 -9.72 -16.16 20.72
C VAL A 13 -8.29 -15.63 20.80
N ILE A 14 -7.32 -16.48 21.17
CA ILE A 14 -5.90 -16.09 21.24
C ILE A 14 -5.32 -15.84 19.84
N GLY A 15 -5.72 -16.62 18.82
CA GLY A 15 -5.23 -16.46 17.45
C GLY A 15 -5.58 -15.12 16.79
N VAL A 16 -6.71 -14.52 17.15
CA VAL A 16 -7.15 -13.21 16.62
C VAL A 16 -6.34 -12.05 17.20
N VAL A 17 -5.74 -12.21 18.38
CA VAL A 17 -5.05 -11.12 19.11
C VAL A 17 -3.61 -10.87 18.62
N ILE A 18 -3.02 -11.76 17.80
CA ILE A 18 -1.59 -11.67 17.41
C ILE A 18 -1.37 -10.87 16.11
N CYS A 19 -2.42 -10.37 15.45
CA CYS A 19 -2.30 -9.80 14.10
C CYS A 19 -2.54 -8.29 14.01
N ASP A 20 -1.96 -7.49 14.90
CA ASP A 20 -1.89 -6.02 14.68
C ASP A 20 -0.48 -5.44 14.92
N ALA A 21 0.56 -6.22 14.58
CA ALA A 21 1.88 -5.64 14.37
C ALA A 21 1.94 -5.04 12.95
N GLY A 22 1.17 -3.97 12.71
CA GLY A 22 1.30 -3.18 11.50
C GLY A 22 2.78 -2.81 11.30
N ARG A 23 3.37 -3.18 10.16
CA ARG A 23 4.79 -2.92 9.85
C ARG A 23 5.01 -1.43 9.60
N HIS A 24 4.98 -0.65 10.66
CA HIS A 24 5.28 0.77 10.64
C HIS A 24 6.79 0.97 10.49
N CYS A 25 7.19 1.95 9.70
CA CYS A 25 8.58 2.36 9.67
C CYS A 25 8.97 2.89 11.06
N PRO A 26 10.18 2.63 11.57
CA PRO A 26 10.64 3.22 12.82
C PRO A 26 10.60 4.76 12.73
N SER A 27 10.17 5.40 13.82
CA SER A 27 10.15 6.86 13.91
C SER A 27 11.58 7.41 13.81
N CYS A 28 11.80 8.41 12.98
CA CYS A 28 13.15 8.94 12.73
C CYS A 28 13.81 9.60 13.93
N GLY A 29 13.04 10.02 14.94
CA GLY A 29 13.59 10.53 16.20
C GLY A 29 14.19 9.46 17.12
N LYS A 30 13.97 8.17 16.86
CA LYS A 30 14.44 7.05 17.70
C LYS A 30 15.64 6.31 17.12
N LEU A 31 16.18 6.77 15.99
CA LEU A 31 17.35 6.17 15.33
C LEU A 31 18.67 6.69 15.93
N THR A 32 18.73 6.86 17.25
CA THR A 32 19.87 7.44 17.98
C THR A 32 20.97 6.42 18.31
N THR A 33 20.69 5.12 18.24
CA THR A 33 21.71 4.08 18.48
C THR A 33 22.73 3.93 17.35
N SER A 34 22.50 4.57 16.20
CA SER A 34 23.43 4.61 15.05
C SER A 34 23.76 6.05 14.58
N GLY A 35 23.45 7.06 15.41
CA GLY A 35 23.57 8.46 15.03
C GLY A 35 22.43 8.92 14.13
N LEU A 36 21.93 10.15 14.36
CA LEU A 36 21.01 10.81 13.44
C LEU A 36 21.69 10.82 12.06
N PRO A 37 21.09 10.24 11.00
CA PRO A 37 21.72 10.25 9.70
C PRO A 37 21.92 11.70 9.30
N ASP A 38 23.18 12.06 9.02
CA ASP A 38 23.52 13.38 8.53
C ASP A 38 22.84 13.56 7.16
N CYS A 39 21.66 14.17 7.18
CA CYS A 39 20.86 14.41 5.98
C CYS A 39 21.41 15.58 5.15
N THR A 40 22.58 16.12 5.52
CA THR A 40 23.33 17.21 4.87
C THR A 40 23.95 16.79 3.54
N LYS A 41 23.51 15.67 2.96
CA LYS A 41 23.91 15.30 1.61
C LYS A 41 23.35 16.36 0.66
N HIS A 42 24.26 17.14 0.05
CA HIS A 42 23.99 18.20 -0.93
C HIS A 42 22.77 17.86 -1.78
N LEU A 43 21.64 18.44 -1.39
CA LEU A 43 20.41 18.32 -2.13
C LEU A 43 20.43 19.45 -3.15
N ASP A 44 20.51 19.10 -4.43
CA ASP A 44 20.58 20.08 -5.51
C ASP A 44 19.52 21.18 -5.33
N ILE A 45 19.99 22.42 -5.36
CA ILE A 45 19.17 23.61 -5.17
C ILE A 45 18.29 23.75 -6.41
N GLY A 46 17.07 23.21 -6.35
CA GLY A 46 16.11 23.26 -7.46
C GLY A 46 15.30 21.99 -7.71
N CYS A 47 15.52 20.91 -6.94
CA CYS A 47 14.75 19.67 -7.10
C CYS A 47 13.58 19.56 -6.10
N GLU A 48 12.51 18.89 -6.50
CA GLU A 48 11.42 18.54 -5.57
C GLU A 48 11.93 17.53 -4.53
N ARG A 49 11.71 17.83 -3.24
CA ARG A 49 12.20 17.00 -2.14
C ARG A 49 11.20 15.90 -1.85
N VAL A 50 11.60 14.64 -2.10
CA VAL A 50 10.78 13.46 -1.80
C VAL A 50 11.48 12.52 -0.83
N ARG A 51 10.69 11.75 -0.09
CA ARG A 51 11.18 10.80 0.89
C ARG A 51 11.07 9.37 0.37
N ARG A 52 12.15 8.58 0.50
CA ARG A 52 12.09 7.15 0.15
C ARG A 52 11.28 6.38 1.20
N PRO A 53 10.72 5.21 0.84
CA PRO A 53 10.02 4.35 1.79
C PRO A 53 10.92 4.01 2.99
N CYS A 54 10.46 4.36 4.20
CA CYS A 54 11.17 4.21 5.47
C CYS A 54 12.56 4.89 5.57
N SER A 55 12.93 5.84 4.70
CA SER A 55 14.15 6.64 4.89
C SER A 55 13.88 7.85 5.78
N CYS A 56 14.85 8.28 6.58
CA CYS A 56 14.73 9.50 7.38
C CYS A 56 15.09 10.79 6.64
N CYS A 57 15.94 10.71 5.63
CA CYS A 57 16.35 11.85 4.82
C CYS A 57 15.48 12.01 3.57
N THR A 58 15.39 13.25 3.09
CA THR A 58 14.81 13.60 1.79
C THR A 58 15.87 13.49 0.69
N THR A 59 15.42 13.15 -0.52
CA THR A 59 16.22 13.06 -1.74
C THR A 59 15.50 13.80 -2.87
N CYS A 60 16.21 14.17 -3.94
CA CYS A 60 15.56 14.72 -5.12
C CYS A 60 14.58 13.72 -5.75
N ALA A 61 13.45 14.23 -6.21
CA ALA A 61 12.48 13.49 -6.98
C ALA A 61 13.06 13.08 -8.33
N ARG A 62 12.55 11.96 -8.85
CA ARG A 62 12.88 11.48 -10.20
C ARG A 62 12.06 12.21 -11.24
N ASN A 63 12.72 12.64 -12.31
CA ASN A 63 12.13 13.33 -13.45
C ASN A 63 11.54 12.33 -14.45
N ILE A 64 10.80 12.84 -15.43
CA ILE A 64 10.23 12.04 -16.52
C ILE A 64 11.32 11.23 -17.25
N GLY A 65 11.03 9.97 -17.57
CA GLY A 65 11.95 9.05 -18.25
C GLY A 65 12.99 8.39 -17.33
N GLU A 66 13.16 8.84 -16.08
CA GLU A 66 14.09 8.20 -15.16
C GLU A 66 13.54 6.89 -14.60
N THR A 67 14.43 5.94 -14.33
CA THR A 67 14.06 4.64 -13.76
C THR A 67 13.56 4.77 -12.31
N CYS A 68 12.53 3.99 -11.98
CA CYS A 68 11.90 3.97 -10.67
C CYS A 68 11.59 2.53 -10.20
N SER A 69 11.68 2.33 -8.88
CA SER A 69 11.47 1.05 -8.18
C SER A 69 11.24 1.29 -6.69
N GLY A 70 10.94 0.24 -5.91
CA GLY A 70 10.78 0.33 -4.45
C GLY A 70 12.04 0.71 -3.66
N ARG A 71 13.20 0.88 -4.31
CA ARG A 71 14.48 1.26 -3.67
C ARG A 71 15.00 2.63 -4.12
N THR A 72 14.42 3.22 -5.15
CA THR A 72 14.82 4.53 -5.68
C THR A 72 14.03 5.65 -4.99
N PRO A 73 14.42 6.92 -5.14
CA PRO A 73 13.55 8.06 -4.89
C PRO A 73 12.25 7.94 -5.68
N ARG A 74 11.21 8.63 -5.21
CA ARG A 74 9.93 8.72 -5.90
C ARG A 74 10.00 9.67 -7.09
N CYS A 75 9.08 9.50 -8.03
CA CYS A 75 8.91 10.46 -9.12
C CYS A 75 8.41 11.82 -8.59
N ALA A 76 8.66 12.88 -9.36
CA ALA A 76 8.14 14.22 -9.08
C ALA A 76 6.61 14.25 -9.04
N SER A 77 6.06 15.31 -8.46
CA SER A 77 4.62 15.53 -8.39
C SER A 77 4.00 15.53 -9.79
N GLY A 78 2.90 14.79 -9.95
CA GLY A 78 2.23 14.60 -11.25
C GLY A 78 2.76 13.42 -12.07
N LEU A 79 3.86 12.78 -11.65
CA LEU A 79 4.41 11.59 -12.31
C LEU A 79 4.03 10.30 -11.57
N MET A 80 3.89 9.22 -12.32
CA MET A 80 3.74 7.86 -11.79
C MET A 80 4.88 6.98 -12.30
N CYS A 81 5.23 5.97 -11.51
CA CYS A 81 6.20 4.97 -11.94
C CYS A 81 5.48 3.89 -12.75
N VAL A 82 5.70 3.87 -14.07
CA VAL A 82 5.04 2.95 -14.99
C VAL A 82 5.99 1.81 -15.35
N ASN A 83 5.58 0.57 -15.08
CA ASN A 83 6.38 -0.60 -15.44
C ASN A 83 6.14 -1.03 -16.91
N GLY A 84 6.90 -2.02 -17.38
CA GLY A 84 6.76 -2.55 -18.75
C GLY A 84 5.42 -3.22 -19.05
N HIS A 85 4.58 -3.46 -18.03
CA HIS A 85 3.23 -4.00 -18.16
C HIS A 85 2.15 -2.92 -18.18
N GLY A 86 2.52 -1.64 -18.11
CA GLY A 86 1.57 -0.52 -18.06
C GLY A 86 0.97 -0.26 -16.68
N GLU A 87 1.44 -0.94 -15.64
CA GLU A 87 1.00 -0.66 -14.26
C GLU A 87 1.64 0.64 -13.79
N ALA A 88 0.81 1.59 -13.33
CA ALA A 88 1.26 2.89 -12.85
C ALA A 88 1.10 2.98 -11.32
N LEU A 89 2.23 3.09 -10.61
CA LEU A 89 2.24 3.19 -9.16
C LEU A 89 2.89 4.50 -8.69
N LYS A 90 2.17 5.26 -7.86
CA LYS A 90 2.72 6.45 -7.18
C LYS A 90 3.70 6.06 -6.06
N THR A 91 3.46 4.93 -5.41
CA THR A 91 4.31 4.38 -4.34
C THR A 91 4.59 2.92 -4.60
N ILE A 92 5.86 2.58 -4.83
CA ILE A 92 6.28 1.19 -4.97
C ILE A 92 6.73 0.71 -3.58
N PRO A 93 6.08 -0.30 -3.00
CA PRO A 93 6.48 -0.83 -1.72
C PRO A 93 7.83 -1.56 -1.84
N ARG A 94 8.65 -1.48 -0.78
CA ARG A 94 10.04 -1.96 -0.79
C ARG A 94 10.15 -3.49 -1.01
N ASN A 95 9.09 -4.23 -0.71
CA ASN A 95 9.02 -5.68 -0.90
C ASN A 95 8.85 -6.09 -2.38
N MET A 96 8.35 -5.21 -3.25
CA MET A 96 8.23 -5.47 -4.69
C MET A 96 9.58 -5.30 -5.39
N ARG A 97 10.43 -6.33 -5.27
CA ARG A 97 11.79 -6.32 -5.85
C ARG A 97 11.80 -6.37 -7.38
N HIS A 98 10.78 -6.97 -7.98
CA HIS A 98 10.65 -7.14 -9.43
C HIS A 98 10.06 -5.93 -10.13
N TYR A 99 9.42 -5.03 -9.38
CA TYR A 99 8.84 -3.83 -9.94
C TYR A 99 9.94 -2.85 -10.36
N LYS A 100 10.10 -2.70 -11.67
CA LYS A 100 10.98 -1.75 -12.32
C LYS A 100 10.18 -1.01 -13.38
N GLY A 101 10.22 0.30 -13.34
CA GLY A 101 9.52 1.14 -14.28
C GLY A 101 10.28 2.43 -14.57
N VAL A 102 9.61 3.33 -15.25
CA VAL A 102 10.08 4.68 -15.56
C VAL A 102 9.03 5.70 -15.13
N CYS A 103 9.47 6.88 -14.70
CA CYS A 103 8.57 7.96 -14.33
C CYS A 103 7.91 8.54 -15.60
N GLN A 104 6.59 8.52 -15.66
CA GLN A 104 5.81 9.03 -16.78
C GLN A 104 4.63 9.86 -16.28
N ASN A 105 4.15 10.77 -17.13
CA ASN A 105 2.88 11.45 -16.94
C ASN A 105 1.76 10.43 -17.20
N VAL A 106 0.94 10.21 -16.19
CA VAL A 106 -0.27 9.38 -16.32
C VAL A 106 -1.44 10.29 -16.01
N GLU A 107 -2.30 10.51 -17.00
CA GLU A 107 -3.56 11.21 -16.79
C GLU A 107 -4.46 10.31 -15.95
N VAL A 108 -4.69 10.69 -14.70
CA VAL A 108 -5.57 9.94 -13.79
C VAL A 108 -6.99 10.34 -14.12
N CYS A 109 -7.71 9.51 -14.89
CA CYS A 109 -9.16 9.60 -14.94
C CYS A 109 -9.70 9.19 -13.56
N PRO A 110 -10.36 10.08 -12.80
CA PRO A 110 -10.96 9.69 -11.53
C PRO A 110 -12.06 8.67 -11.82
N VAL A 111 -11.88 7.42 -11.37
CA VAL A 111 -12.95 6.43 -11.37
C VAL A 111 -13.92 6.84 -10.27
N VAL A 112 -15.04 7.45 -10.66
CA VAL A 112 -16.15 7.70 -9.75
C VAL A 112 -16.71 6.34 -9.35
N VAL A 113 -16.51 5.96 -8.10
CA VAL A 113 -17.17 4.78 -7.53
C VAL A 113 -18.60 5.21 -7.21
N GLU A 114 -19.51 5.02 -8.17
CA GLU A 114 -20.94 5.06 -7.85
C GLU A 114 -21.25 3.85 -6.97
N ASN A 115 -21.65 4.11 -5.72
CA ASN A 115 -22.15 3.08 -4.83
C ASN A 115 -23.45 2.55 -5.43
N LEU A 116 -23.42 1.40 -6.10
CA LEU A 116 -24.63 0.66 -6.44
C LEU A 116 -25.26 0.18 -5.13
N GLU A 117 -26.27 0.92 -4.67
CA GLU A 117 -27.16 0.52 -3.60
C GLU A 117 -27.88 -0.77 -4.04
N VAL A 118 -27.59 -1.88 -3.36
CA VAL A 118 -28.26 -3.17 -3.60
C VAL A 118 -29.67 -3.06 -3.02
N ASP A 119 -30.68 -2.90 -3.87
CA ASP A 119 -32.10 -2.93 -3.48
C ASP A 119 -32.54 -4.39 -3.21
N ASP A 120 -32.52 -4.77 -1.94
CA ASP A 120 -33.01 -6.07 -1.46
C ASP A 120 -34.54 -6.10 -1.38
N ARG A 121 -35.24 -6.04 -2.52
CA ARG A 121 -36.71 -6.27 -2.57
C ARG A 121 -37.17 -6.90 -3.87
N ARG A 122 -37.18 -8.24 -3.92
CA ARG A 122 -38.29 -9.11 -4.40
C ARG A 122 -37.74 -10.46 -4.86
N PHE A 123 -38.09 -11.50 -4.12
CA PHE A 123 -38.66 -12.69 -4.76
C PHE A 123 -39.59 -13.38 -3.78
N GLY A 124 -40.83 -12.91 -3.75
CA GLY A 124 -41.94 -13.79 -3.41
C GLY A 124 -42.10 -14.77 -4.57
N SER A 125 -42.15 -16.06 -4.28
CA SER A 125 -42.75 -17.04 -5.18
C SER A 125 -43.38 -18.15 -4.37
N ASP A 126 -44.70 -18.09 -4.46
CA ASP A 126 -45.73 -19.09 -4.26
C ASP A 126 -45.25 -20.54 -4.09
N HIS A 127 -45.66 -21.11 -2.96
CA HIS A 127 -45.80 -22.55 -2.79
C HIS A 127 -47.07 -22.98 -3.54
N ASP A 128 -46.92 -23.62 -4.70
CA ASP A 128 -47.97 -24.45 -5.30
C ASP A 128 -47.51 -25.90 -5.49
N SER A 129 -48.52 -26.75 -5.42
CA SER A 129 -48.55 -28.13 -4.99
C SER A 129 -48.24 -29.18 -6.07
N SER A 130 -47.96 -30.40 -5.61
CA SER A 130 -48.34 -31.71 -6.18
C SER A 130 -47.29 -32.63 -6.83
N ARG A 131 -47.58 -33.93 -6.57
CA ARG A 131 -47.01 -35.23 -7.00
C ARG A 131 -45.82 -35.73 -6.18
N VAL A 132 -45.87 -36.91 -5.56
CA VAL A 132 -46.60 -38.18 -5.87
C VAL A 132 -47.13 -38.82 -4.58
#